data_AF-A0A959C444-F1
#
_entry.id   AF-A0A959C444-F1
#
_cell.length_a   1.000
_cell.length_b   1.000
_cell.length_c   1.000
_cell.angle_alpha   90.00
_cell.angle_beta   90.00
_cell.angle_gamma   90.00
#
_symmetry.space_group_name_H-M   'P 1'
#
loop_
_entity.id
_entity.type
_entity.pdbx_description
1 polymer ?
#
loop_
_entity_poly.entity_id
_entity_poly.type
_entity_poly.pdbx_seq_one_letter_code
_entity_poly.pdbx_strand_id
1 'polypeptide(L)'
;NKQCFNDGYHIGHHLKPHMHWTDMPGDFVKNIDKYAENKALVFEGVDYNQIWAMLMFKRYHSLADHLVNINGMYRSREDAITLMKVRTRKF
;
A
#
# COMPACT_ATOMS: atom_id res chain seq x y z
N ASN A 1 10.57 -2.40 -9.39
CA ASN A 1 10.76 -3.19 -8.16
C ASN A 1 11.74 -4.35 -8.36
N LYS A 2 13.03 -4.05 -8.55
CA LYS A 2 14.10 -5.08 -8.67
C LYS A 2 15.08 -5.06 -7.49
N GLN A 3 15.05 -4.02 -6.66
CA GLN A 3 16.03 -3.77 -5.60
C GLN A 3 15.58 -4.23 -4.21
N CYS A 4 14.27 -4.47 -3.99
CA CYS A 4 13.72 -4.90 -2.70
C CYS A 4 13.03 -6.26 -2.82
N PHE A 5 13.71 -7.28 -3.36
CA PHE A 5 13.19 -8.67 -3.43
C PHE A 5 11.79 -8.83 -4.06
N ASN A 6 11.39 -7.89 -4.91
CA ASN A 6 10.03 -7.75 -5.45
C ASN A 6 8.90 -7.59 -4.41
N ASP A 7 9.19 -6.99 -3.25
CA ASP A 7 8.26 -6.78 -2.11
C ASP A 7 7.20 -5.67 -2.33
N GLY A 8 6.98 -5.27 -3.57
CA GLY A 8 6.10 -4.16 -3.95
C GLY A 8 4.66 -4.61 -4.11
N TYR A 9 4.46 -5.93 -4.20
CA TYR A 9 3.16 -6.58 -4.13
C TYR A 9 3.01 -7.33 -2.80
N HIS A 10 3.41 -6.72 -1.69
CA HIS A 10 3.44 -7.35 -0.36
C HIS A 10 2.08 -7.98 0.02
N ILE A 11 0.97 -7.28 -0.24
CA ILE A 11 -0.38 -7.82 -0.04
C ILE A 11 -0.59 -9.09 -0.88
N GLY A 12 -0.25 -9.02 -2.17
CA GLY A 12 -0.34 -10.16 -3.09
C GLY A 12 0.54 -11.34 -2.66
N HIS A 13 1.74 -11.06 -2.14
CA HIS A 13 2.64 -12.08 -1.60
C HIS A 13 2.01 -12.82 -0.40
N HIS A 14 1.37 -12.13 0.54
CA HIS A 14 0.68 -12.78 1.66
C HIS A 14 -0.57 -13.56 1.22
N LEU A 15 -1.29 -13.08 0.20
CA LEU A 15 -2.47 -13.76 -0.32
C LEU A 15 -2.12 -14.99 -1.17
N LYS A 16 -1.02 -14.93 -1.92
CA LYS A 16 -0.59 -15.96 -2.88
C LYS A 16 0.93 -16.14 -2.81
N PRO A 17 1.47 -16.70 -1.73
CA PRO A 17 2.93 -16.78 -1.52
C PRO A 17 3.66 -17.62 -2.57
N HIS A 18 2.95 -18.51 -3.27
CA HIS A 18 3.51 -19.37 -4.32
C HIS A 18 3.47 -18.74 -5.73
N MET A 19 2.83 -17.58 -5.91
CA MET A 19 2.74 -16.93 -7.22
C MET A 19 4.12 -16.40 -7.62
N HIS A 20 4.53 -16.65 -8.87
CA HIS A 20 5.77 -16.10 -9.37
C HIS A 20 5.65 -14.57 -9.46
N TRP A 21 6.73 -13.90 -9.11
CA TRP A 21 6.76 -12.48 -8.83
C TRP A 21 6.50 -11.62 -10.08
N THR A 22 6.72 -12.19 -11.28
CA THR A 22 6.38 -11.56 -12.58
C THR A 22 4.88 -11.49 -12.84
N ASP A 23 4.09 -12.35 -12.18
CA ASP A 23 2.66 -12.48 -12.42
C ASP A 23 1.84 -11.59 -11.46
N MET A 24 2.47 -11.15 -10.37
CA MET A 24 1.88 -10.26 -9.35
C MET A 24 1.30 -8.94 -9.92
N PRO A 25 1.93 -8.25 -10.89
CA PRO A 25 1.32 -7.07 -11.51
C PRO A 25 -0.01 -7.36 -12.19
N GLY A 26 -0.10 -8.48 -12.92
CA GLY A 26 -1.33 -8.90 -13.58
C GLY A 26 -2.42 -9.25 -12.58
N ASP A 27 -2.05 -9.96 -11.50
CA ASP A 27 -2.99 -10.31 -10.44
C ASP A 27 -3.49 -9.07 -9.66
N PHE A 28 -2.63 -8.09 -9.42
CA PHE A 28 -3.00 -6.81 -8.82
C PHE A 28 -4.08 -6.09 -9.65
N VAL A 29 -3.86 -5.94 -10.96
CA VAL A 29 -4.82 -5.28 -11.86
C VAL A 29 -6.14 -6.06 -11.88
N LYS A 30 -6.09 -7.39 -11.96
CA LYS A 30 -7.29 -8.25 -11.98
C LYS A 30 -8.14 -8.13 -10.71
N ASN A 31 -7.54 -7.80 -9.57
CA ASN A 31 -8.22 -7.72 -8.27
C ASN A 31 -8.31 -6.29 -7.74
N ILE A 32 -8.07 -5.26 -8.57
CA ILE A 32 -7.95 -3.86 -8.11
C ILE A 32 -9.17 -3.37 -7.32
N ASP A 33 -10.37 -3.83 -7.66
CA ASP A 33 -11.61 -3.49 -6.95
C ASP A 33 -11.60 -4.01 -5.51
N LYS A 34 -11.08 -5.21 -5.26
CA LYS A 34 -10.95 -5.76 -3.90
C LYS A 34 -9.98 -4.95 -3.05
N TYR A 35 -8.94 -4.38 -3.66
CA TYR A 35 -8.02 -3.48 -2.97
C TYR A 35 -8.77 -2.21 -2.53
N ALA A 36 -9.62 -1.66 -3.39
CA ALA A 36 -10.45 -0.50 -3.06
C ALA A 36 -11.47 -0.81 -1.95
N GLU A 37 -12.20 -1.93 -2.07
CA GLU A 37 -13.20 -2.38 -1.07
C GLU A 37 -12.60 -2.51 0.34
N ASN A 38 -11.37 -3.02 0.43
CA ASN A 38 -10.67 -3.23 1.70
C ASN A 38 -9.85 -2.01 2.17
N LYS A 39 -9.91 -0.90 1.42
CA LYS A 39 -9.09 0.30 1.65
C LYS A 39 -7.60 -0.06 1.79
N ALA A 40 -7.11 -0.88 0.87
CA ALA A 40 -5.72 -1.31 0.84
C ALA A 40 -4.81 -0.11 0.57
N LEU A 41 -3.70 -0.02 1.30
CA LEU A 41 -2.72 1.04 1.10
C LEU A 41 -1.77 0.64 -0.02
N VAL A 42 -1.79 1.38 -1.12
CA VAL A 42 -0.91 1.19 -2.29
C VAL A 42 -0.12 2.47 -2.51
N PHE A 43 1.19 2.36 -2.62
CA PHE A 43 2.10 3.49 -2.71
C PHE A 43 2.87 3.49 -4.02
N GLU A 44 3.13 4.68 -4.54
CA GLU A 44 3.89 4.94 -5.77
C GLU A 44 5.10 5.83 -5.48
N GLY A 45 6.21 5.56 -6.17
CA GLY A 45 7.42 6.40 -6.10
C GLY A 45 8.23 6.23 -4.83
N VAL A 46 7.86 5.28 -3.96
CA VAL A 46 8.61 4.92 -2.74
C VAL A 46 8.78 3.41 -2.61
N ASP A 47 9.85 3.00 -1.93
CA ASP A 47 10.11 1.61 -1.57
C ASP A 47 9.67 1.27 -0.13
N TYR A 48 9.77 -0.01 0.22
CA TYR A 48 9.42 -0.55 1.53
C TYR A 48 10.15 0.16 2.69
N ASN A 49 11.46 0.42 2.56
CA ASN A 49 12.25 1.03 3.62
C ASN A 49 11.80 2.48 3.85
N GLN A 50 11.49 3.21 2.78
CA GLN A 50 10.96 4.56 2.86
C GLN A 50 9.57 4.59 3.53
N ILE A 51 8.68 3.67 3.16
CA ILE A 51 7.36 3.51 3.81
C ILE A 51 7.54 3.22 5.30
N TRP A 52 8.38 2.23 5.64
CA TRP A 52 8.67 1.85 7.02
C TRP A 52 9.20 3.05 7.83
N ALA A 53 10.19 3.77 7.30
CA ALA A 53 10.76 4.94 7.98
C ALA A 53 9.71 6.03 8.21
N MET A 54 8.89 6.35 7.21
CA MET A 54 7.82 7.34 7.35
C MET A 54 6.79 6.93 8.41
N LEU A 55 6.44 5.64 8.50
CA LEU A 55 5.54 5.12 9.54
C LEU A 55 6.15 5.24 10.94
N MET A 56 7.41 4.82 11.11
CA MET A 56 8.09 4.89 12.41
C MET A 56 8.25 6.33 12.92
N PHE A 57 8.52 7.27 12.01
CA PHE A 57 8.59 8.70 12.33
C PHE A 57 7.23 9.41 12.29
N LYS A 58 6.12 8.69 12.14
CA LYS A 58 4.75 9.25 12.07
C LYS A 58 4.57 10.33 11.01
N ARG A 59 5.32 10.27 9.91
CA ARG A 59 5.26 11.19 8.76
C ARG A 59 4.08 10.85 7.83
N TYR A 60 2.86 10.78 8.39
CA TYR A 60 1.66 10.38 7.65
C TYR A 60 1.32 11.31 6.48
N HIS A 61 1.62 12.61 6.59
CA HIS A 61 1.43 13.55 5.48
C HIS A 61 2.33 13.21 4.30
N SER A 62 3.63 13.00 4.53
CA SER A 62 4.57 12.58 3.48
C SER A 62 4.20 11.21 2.90
N LEU A 63 3.75 10.28 3.75
CA LEU A 63 3.30 8.96 3.30
C LEU A 63 2.05 9.06 2.41
N ALA A 64 1.12 9.97 2.73
CA ALA A 64 -0.08 10.21 1.94
C ALA A 64 0.21 10.86 0.58
N ASP A 65 1.33 11.57 0.43
CA ASP A 65 1.74 12.17 -0.85
C ASP A 65 2.14 11.11 -1.90
N HIS A 66 2.45 9.89 -1.44
CA HIS A 66 2.77 8.73 -2.27
C HIS A 66 1.59 7.76 -2.43
N LEU A 67 0.43 8.05 -1.83
CA LEU A 67 -0.70 7.13 -1.80
C LEU A 67 -1.49 7.17 -3.10
N VAL A 68 -1.73 6.00 -3.69
CA VAL A 68 -2.60 5.83 -4.86
C VAL A 68 -4.05 5.66 -4.39
N ASN A 69 -4.92 6.59 -4.79
CA ASN A 69 -6.35 6.53 -4.47
C ASN A 69 -7.12 5.67 -5.48
N ILE A 70 -7.00 4.35 -5.33
CA ILE A 70 -7.67 3.37 -6.21
C ILE A 70 -9.18 3.55 -6.16
N ASN A 71 -9.81 3.68 -7.33
CA ASN A 71 -11.26 3.85 -7.49
C ASN A 71 -11.87 4.98 -6.63
N GLY A 72 -11.08 6.01 -6.27
CA GLY A 72 -11.56 7.09 -5.42
C GLY A 72 -12.00 6.62 -4.01
N MET A 73 -11.44 5.51 -3.52
CA MET A 73 -11.80 4.89 -2.24
C MET A 73 -11.65 5.82 -1.02
N TYR A 74 -10.80 6.84 -1.13
CA TYR A 74 -10.65 7.91 -0.15
C TYR A 74 -11.29 9.19 -0.66
N ARG A 75 -12.12 9.81 0.19
CA ARG A 75 -12.78 11.08 -0.13
C ARG A 75 -11.81 12.25 -0.16
N SER A 76 -10.72 12.15 0.59
CA SER A 76 -9.67 13.16 0.65
C SER A 76 -8.37 12.55 1.19
N ARG A 77 -7.27 13.31 1.05
CA ARG A 77 -5.97 12.98 1.65
C ARG A 77 -6.08 12.80 3.18
N GLU A 78 -6.88 13.62 3.85
CA GLU A 78 -7.07 13.54 5.30
C GLU A 78 -7.87 12.29 5.74
N ASP A 79 -8.78 11.81 4.90
CA ASP A 79 -9.52 10.56 5.12
C ASP A 79 -8.55 9.37 5.15
N ALA A 80 -7.59 9.34 4.21
CA ALA A 80 -6.55 8.32 4.17
C ALA A 80 -5.58 8.42 5.36
N ILE A 81 -5.17 9.63 5.75
CA ILE A 81 -4.31 9.85 6.93
C ILE A 81 -5.00 9.38 8.20
N THR A 82 -6.29 9.65 8.34
CA THR A 82 -7.10 9.19 9.47
C THR A 82 -7.10 7.67 9.53
N LEU A 83 -7.31 6.99 8.40
CA LEU A 83 -7.25 5.53 8.33
C LEU A 83 -5.88 4.99 8.76
N MET A 84 -4.79 5.57 8.28
CA MET A 84 -3.42 5.16 8.65
C MET A 84 -3.20 5.29 10.17
N LYS A 85 -3.59 6.43 10.76
CA LYS A 85 -3.48 6.66 12.20
C LYS A 85 -4.28 5.65 13.02
N VAL A 86 -5.51 5.34 12.59
CA VAL A 86 -6.37 4.34 13.24
C VAL A 86 -5.73 2.95 13.19
N ARG A 87 -5.20 2.53 12.03
CA ARG A 87 -4.57 1.22 11.84
C ARG A 87 -3.25 1.06 12.59
N THR A 88 -2.55 2.15 12.90
CA THR A 88 -1.28 2.12 13.65
C THR A 88 -1.42 2.50 15.12
N ARG A 89 -2.64 2.66 15.64
CA ARG A 89 -2.87 2.99 17.05
C ARG A 89 -2.45 1.80 17.92
N LYS A 90 -1.80 2.09 19.05
CA LYS A 90 -1.52 1.08 20.07
C LYS A 90 -2.85 0.47 20.55
N PHE A 91 -2.88 -0.86 20.68
CA PHE A 91 -4.01 -1.59 21.25
C PHE A 91 -4.29 -1.16 22.69
#